data_AF-A0A829HCR3-F1
#
_entry.id   AF-A0A829HCR3-F1
#
_cell.length_a   1.000
_cell.length_b   1.000
_cell.length_c   1.000
_cell.angle_alpha   90.00
_cell.angle_beta   90.00
_cell.angle_gamma   90.00
#
_symmetry.space_group_name_H-M   'P 1'
#
loop_
_entity.id
_entity.type
_entity.pdbx_description
1 polymer ?
#
loop_
_entity_poly.entity_id
_entity_poly.type
_entity_poly.pdbx_seq_one_letter_code
_entity_poly.pdbx_strand_id
1 'polypeptide(L)'
;MELEINTVRHLPISELLLDPLNPRLGESANEKITQDQIVSLIINNFGIDDLLSSMSYNGYFEAEPLVCQKRNGQYYIIEGNRRLVTCLILGQDPRARNHIKDFKHFIDLHNERGSPNVINLPIVIFKEDEDPKKISAYLGIRHIVSTKDWDSFAKARWINETITNQKISIKDISIMTGDKSGTIKSLLSGYNFMNQLENDRKFNRDATVRKGRGSNVSYPFSWVYTLFNYPNARNFLGLEFFTDEDKPNLNPIPENKLDDAVFVIDALFGNSNKGQDSLLKDSREIPKFAEALGNPEKVYFLKKGKSLLEVNNLTTNINERLETIFFECIESLEDARDRITKEPQNIIQQTIADSDDKIIHINKLLKSIRQQLSEIQSNSKDDLEL
;
A
#
# COMPACT_ATOMS: atom_id res chain seq x y z
N MET A 1 6.19 20.20 -34.14
CA MET A 1 7.63 20.00 -33.87
C MET A 1 7.79 18.51 -33.61
N GLU A 2 8.04 17.75 -34.67
CA GLU A 2 8.31 16.32 -34.56
C GLU A 2 9.64 16.17 -33.81
N LEU A 3 9.61 15.54 -32.64
CA LEU A 3 10.83 15.05 -32.01
C LEU A 3 11.34 13.95 -32.93
N GLU A 4 12.34 14.26 -33.77
CA GLU A 4 13.15 13.21 -34.40
C GLU A 4 13.59 12.29 -33.26
N ILE A 5 13.10 11.05 -33.28
CA ILE A 5 13.43 10.06 -32.28
C ILE A 5 14.91 9.79 -32.47
N ASN A 6 15.74 10.31 -31.57
CA ASN A 6 17.15 9.98 -31.48
C ASN A 6 17.25 8.44 -31.48
N THR A 7 17.79 7.87 -32.56
CA THR A 7 17.89 6.43 -32.76
C THR A 7 18.58 5.79 -31.57
N VAL A 8 17.95 4.76 -30.99
CA VAL A 8 18.55 3.97 -29.91
C VAL A 8 19.81 3.28 -30.44
N ARG A 9 20.92 3.41 -29.72
CA ARG A 9 22.19 2.74 -30.00
C ARG A 9 22.60 1.88 -28.82
N HIS A 10 23.30 0.79 -29.08
CA HIS A 10 23.87 -0.02 -28.02
C HIS A 10 25.32 0.40 -27.77
N LEU A 11 25.63 0.73 -26.51
CA LEU A 11 26.98 1.07 -26.08
C LEU A 11 27.39 0.19 -24.88
N PRO A 12 28.68 -0.22 -24.79
CA PRO A 12 29.16 -0.97 -23.65
C PRO A 12 29.16 -0.10 -22.38
N ILE A 13 28.86 -0.71 -21.23
CA ILE A 13 28.82 -0.01 -19.93
C ILE A 13 30.11 0.74 -19.60
N SER A 14 31.25 0.29 -20.13
CA SER A 14 32.56 0.92 -19.96
C SER A 14 32.68 2.30 -20.63
N GLU A 15 31.86 2.59 -21.64
CA GLU A 15 31.84 3.89 -22.34
C GLU A 15 30.91 4.92 -21.68
N LEU A 16 30.08 4.49 -20.73
CA LEU A 16 29.04 5.31 -20.10
C LEU A 16 29.54 5.86 -18.78
N LEU A 17 29.35 7.16 -18.53
CA LEU A 17 29.70 7.81 -17.28
C LEU A 17 28.46 8.28 -16.53
N LEU A 18 28.44 8.16 -15.21
CA LEU A 18 27.44 8.82 -14.38
C LEU A 18 27.70 10.33 -14.39
N ASP A 19 26.66 11.13 -14.58
CA ASP A 19 26.77 12.60 -14.61
C ASP A 19 27.07 13.14 -13.19
N PRO A 20 28.24 13.77 -12.95
CA PRO A 20 28.59 14.33 -11.64
C PRO A 20 27.69 15.52 -11.24
N LEU A 21 26.96 16.09 -12.20
CA LEU A 21 26.00 17.17 -12.00
C LEU A 21 24.55 16.69 -12.11
N ASN A 22 24.29 15.37 -12.03
CA ASN A 22 22.94 14.85 -12.11
C ASN A 22 22.07 15.43 -10.97
N PRO A 23 20.84 15.93 -11.26
CA PRO A 23 19.96 16.47 -10.22
C PRO A 23 19.67 15.49 -9.07
N ARG A 24 19.76 14.18 -9.33
CA ARG A 24 19.62 13.13 -8.31
C ARG A 24 20.69 13.20 -7.21
N LEU A 25 21.85 13.84 -7.46
CA LEU A 25 22.91 13.99 -6.46
C LEU A 25 22.67 15.15 -5.49
N GLY A 26 21.70 16.03 -5.77
CA GLY A 26 21.33 17.15 -4.90
C GLY A 26 22.55 18.00 -4.51
N GLU A 27 22.71 18.25 -3.21
CA GLU A 27 23.83 19.05 -2.66
C GLU A 27 25.21 18.39 -2.85
N SER A 28 25.25 17.08 -3.12
CA SER A 28 26.51 16.36 -3.38
C SER A 28 26.96 16.46 -4.85
N ALA A 29 26.16 17.07 -5.73
CA ALA A 29 26.51 17.28 -7.13
C ALA A 29 27.73 18.19 -7.26
N ASN A 30 28.83 17.69 -7.84
CA ASN A 30 30.10 18.40 -7.94
C ASN A 30 30.98 17.77 -9.02
N GLU A 31 31.59 18.55 -9.91
CA GLU A 31 32.43 18.04 -11.02
C GLU A 31 33.63 17.20 -10.55
N LYS A 32 34.08 17.37 -9.30
CA LYS A 32 35.22 16.63 -8.73
C LYS A 32 34.86 15.26 -8.14
N ILE A 33 33.57 14.92 -8.06
CA ILE A 33 33.13 13.65 -7.47
C ILE A 33 33.54 12.46 -8.37
N THR A 34 34.07 11.40 -7.78
CA THR A 34 34.51 10.23 -8.52
C THR A 34 33.34 9.30 -8.86
N GLN A 35 33.49 8.46 -9.88
CA GLN A 35 32.41 7.54 -10.31
C GLN A 35 32.01 6.55 -9.20
N ASP A 36 32.94 6.04 -8.40
CA ASP A 36 32.65 5.14 -7.28
C ASP A 36 31.93 5.86 -6.12
N GLN A 37 32.20 7.15 -5.92
CA GLN A 37 31.44 7.99 -4.99
C GLN A 37 30.00 8.19 -5.49
N ILE A 38 29.79 8.49 -6.78
CA ILE A 38 28.45 8.61 -7.37
C ILE A 38 27.66 7.30 -7.24
N VAL A 39 28.30 6.16 -7.54
CA VAL A 39 27.70 4.82 -7.34
C VAL A 39 27.22 4.66 -5.90
N SER A 40 28.08 4.97 -4.93
CA SER A 40 27.77 4.86 -3.50
C SER A 40 26.61 5.75 -3.08
N LEU A 41 26.57 7.00 -3.56
CA LEU A 41 25.47 7.94 -3.30
C LEU A 41 24.15 7.43 -3.88
N ILE A 42 24.16 6.89 -5.11
CA ILE A 42 22.96 6.37 -5.75
C ILE A 42 22.40 5.18 -4.95
N ILE A 43 23.27 4.26 -4.53
CA ILE A 43 22.87 3.09 -3.73
C ILE A 43 22.27 3.55 -2.40
N ASN A 44 22.99 4.39 -1.65
CA ASN A 44 22.62 4.76 -0.29
C ASN A 44 21.35 5.63 -0.24
N ASN A 45 21.21 6.58 -1.16
CA ASN A 45 20.14 7.57 -1.09
C ASN A 45 18.87 7.14 -1.83
N PHE A 46 18.97 6.17 -2.74
CA PHE A 46 17.86 5.84 -3.64
C PHE A 46 17.53 4.36 -3.76
N GLY A 47 18.40 3.48 -3.26
CA GLY A 47 18.23 2.03 -3.38
C GLY A 47 18.28 1.52 -4.82
N ILE A 48 18.74 0.28 -4.98
CA ILE A 48 18.74 -0.41 -6.29
C ILE A 48 18.26 -1.86 -6.18
N ASP A 49 17.74 -2.22 -5.02
CA ASP A 49 17.32 -3.56 -4.63
C ASP A 49 16.26 -4.21 -5.52
N ASP A 50 15.27 -3.42 -5.94
CA ASP A 50 14.22 -3.75 -6.90
C ASP A 50 14.82 -4.04 -8.28
N LEU A 51 15.71 -3.16 -8.75
CA LEU A 51 16.38 -3.30 -10.03
C LEU A 51 17.37 -4.47 -10.04
N LEU A 52 18.14 -4.67 -8.97
CA LEU A 52 19.02 -5.83 -8.83
C LEU A 52 18.24 -7.13 -8.86
N SER A 53 17.10 -7.19 -8.17
CA SER A 53 16.21 -8.36 -8.21
C SER A 53 15.71 -8.64 -9.63
N SER A 54 15.16 -7.61 -10.31
CA SER A 54 14.60 -7.80 -11.65
C SER A 54 15.67 -8.05 -12.71
N MET A 55 16.76 -7.27 -12.72
CA MET A 55 17.80 -7.32 -13.76
C MET A 55 18.78 -8.47 -13.58
N SER A 56 18.97 -9.00 -12.36
CA SER A 56 19.71 -10.26 -12.20
C SER A 56 18.98 -11.39 -12.92
N TYR A 57 17.64 -11.40 -12.87
CA TYR A 57 16.81 -12.41 -13.54
C TYR A 57 16.65 -12.16 -15.05
N ASN A 58 16.29 -10.94 -15.44
CA ASN A 58 15.86 -10.61 -16.80
C ASN A 58 16.96 -10.03 -17.70
N GLY A 59 18.05 -9.54 -17.10
CA GLY A 59 18.97 -8.61 -17.77
C GLY A 59 18.38 -7.21 -17.91
N TYR A 60 18.98 -6.40 -18.77
CA TYR A 60 18.52 -5.06 -19.07
C TYR A 60 17.28 -5.07 -19.96
N PHE A 61 16.29 -4.24 -19.64
CA PHE A 61 15.06 -4.17 -20.41
C PHE A 61 15.17 -3.19 -21.59
N GLU A 62 15.18 -3.73 -22.81
CA GLU A 62 15.45 -2.97 -24.04
C GLU A 62 14.47 -1.81 -24.32
N ALA A 63 13.21 -1.96 -23.89
CA ALA A 63 12.19 -0.94 -24.09
C ALA A 63 12.39 0.31 -23.22
N GLU A 64 13.28 0.24 -22.22
CA GLU A 64 13.65 1.38 -21.39
C GLU A 64 15.12 1.74 -21.65
N PRO A 65 15.46 2.46 -22.73
CA PRO A 65 16.84 2.89 -22.94
C PRO A 65 17.30 3.85 -21.83
N LEU A 66 18.61 3.84 -21.53
CA LEU A 66 19.26 4.93 -20.82
C LEU A 66 19.27 6.17 -21.72
N VAL A 67 19.46 7.33 -21.12
CA VAL A 67 19.61 8.57 -21.88
C VAL A 67 20.89 9.25 -21.46
N CYS A 68 21.70 9.60 -22.45
CA CYS A 68 22.95 10.30 -22.22
C CYS A 68 23.02 11.60 -23.01
N GLN A 69 23.80 12.54 -22.49
CA GLN A 69 24.28 13.69 -23.24
C GLN A 69 25.77 13.48 -23.54
N LYS A 70 26.16 13.66 -24.80
CA LYS A 70 27.57 13.70 -25.17
C LYS A 70 28.17 15.03 -24.72
N ARG A 71 29.28 14.99 -23.97
CA ARG A 71 30.04 16.18 -23.54
C ARG A 71 31.53 15.87 -23.67
N ASN A 72 32.29 16.73 -24.35
CA ASN A 72 33.74 16.56 -24.57
C ASN A 72 34.12 15.16 -25.10
N GLY A 73 33.30 14.60 -26.00
CA GLY A 73 33.54 13.26 -26.56
C GLY A 73 33.09 12.08 -25.68
N GLN A 74 32.65 12.31 -24.44
CA GLN A 74 32.21 11.27 -23.49
C GLN A 74 30.69 11.23 -23.34
N TYR A 75 30.13 10.09 -22.91
CA TYR A 75 28.69 9.88 -22.75
C TYR A 75 28.29 9.95 -21.28
N TYR A 76 27.66 11.05 -20.86
CA TYR A 76 27.17 11.22 -19.49
C TYR A 76 25.70 10.85 -19.38
N ILE A 77 25.38 9.89 -18.52
CA ILE A 77 24.01 9.45 -18.26
C ILE A 77 23.25 10.53 -17.49
N ILE A 78 22.21 11.04 -18.13
CA ILE A 78 21.31 12.04 -17.56
C ILE A 78 20.01 11.41 -17.04
N GLU A 79 19.62 10.25 -17.59
CA GLU A 79 18.45 9.46 -17.17
C GLU A 79 18.78 7.97 -17.11
N GLY A 80 18.26 7.26 -16.12
CA GLY A 80 18.54 5.85 -15.90
C GLY A 80 19.74 5.58 -14.99
N ASN A 81 20.16 6.54 -14.17
CA ASN A 81 21.31 6.41 -13.25
C ASN A 81 21.28 5.14 -12.38
N ARG A 82 20.14 4.82 -11.74
CA ARG A 82 19.97 3.60 -10.95
C ARG A 82 20.14 2.32 -11.79
N ARG A 83 19.62 2.33 -13.03
CA ARG A 83 19.74 1.22 -13.98
C ARG A 83 21.20 1.02 -14.41
N LEU A 84 21.93 2.10 -14.72
CA LEU A 84 23.37 1.99 -14.99
C LEU A 84 24.11 1.44 -13.77
N VAL A 85 23.91 1.98 -12.56
CA VAL A 85 24.57 1.47 -11.35
C VAL A 85 24.28 -0.01 -11.12
N THR A 86 23.05 -0.45 -11.34
CA THR A 86 22.67 -1.87 -11.26
C THR A 86 23.47 -2.72 -12.25
N CYS A 87 23.63 -2.26 -13.49
CA CYS A 87 24.47 -2.92 -14.50
C CYS A 87 25.95 -2.95 -14.09
N LEU A 88 26.47 -1.88 -13.49
CA LEU A 88 27.85 -1.85 -13.01
C LEU A 88 28.09 -2.90 -11.92
N ILE A 89 27.11 -3.12 -11.03
CA ILE A 89 27.17 -4.16 -9.98
C ILE A 89 27.13 -5.56 -10.62
N LEU A 90 26.11 -5.84 -11.42
CA LEU A 90 25.92 -7.18 -12.04
C LEU A 90 27.04 -7.53 -13.01
N GLY A 91 27.53 -6.54 -13.77
CA GLY A 91 28.69 -6.66 -14.66
C GLY A 91 30.04 -6.61 -13.95
N GLN A 92 30.07 -6.48 -12.62
CA GLN A 92 31.28 -6.44 -11.79
C GLN A 92 32.30 -5.38 -12.23
N ASP A 93 31.82 -4.20 -12.63
CA ASP A 93 32.65 -3.09 -13.11
C ASP A 93 33.51 -2.50 -11.97
N PRO A 94 34.78 -2.10 -12.24
CA PRO A 94 35.67 -1.53 -11.23
C PRO A 94 35.11 -0.32 -10.46
N ARG A 95 34.20 0.45 -11.07
CA ARG A 95 33.53 1.59 -10.40
C ARG A 95 32.63 1.15 -9.26
N ALA A 96 32.11 -0.07 -9.31
CA ALA A 96 31.20 -0.64 -8.32
C ALA A 96 31.92 -1.55 -7.29
N ARG A 97 33.25 -1.67 -7.36
CA ARG A 97 34.07 -2.62 -6.58
C ARG A 97 33.79 -2.62 -5.07
N ASN A 98 33.45 -1.46 -4.50
CA ASN A 98 33.22 -1.31 -3.06
C ASN A 98 31.91 -1.99 -2.60
N HIS A 99 30.99 -2.28 -3.51
CA HIS A 99 29.64 -2.78 -3.22
C HIS A 99 29.41 -4.22 -3.70
N ILE A 100 30.35 -4.81 -4.45
CA ILE A 100 30.21 -6.16 -5.03
C ILE A 100 29.93 -7.22 -3.95
N LYS A 101 30.57 -7.08 -2.78
CA LYS A 101 30.34 -8.02 -1.67
C LYS A 101 28.93 -7.93 -1.11
N ASP A 102 28.39 -6.73 -1.02
CA ASP A 102 27.07 -6.47 -0.42
C ASP A 102 25.94 -7.05 -1.28
N PHE A 103 26.15 -7.11 -2.60
CA PHE A 103 25.17 -7.62 -3.56
C PHE A 103 25.53 -8.97 -4.17
N LYS A 104 26.43 -9.73 -3.52
CA LYS A 104 26.91 -11.03 -4.02
C LYS A 104 25.77 -11.99 -4.38
N HIS A 105 24.70 -12.01 -3.59
CA HIS A 105 23.54 -12.86 -3.87
C HIS A 105 22.90 -12.59 -5.24
N PHE A 106 22.77 -11.31 -5.64
CA PHE A 106 22.20 -10.96 -6.95
C PHE A 106 23.15 -11.28 -8.10
N ILE A 107 24.45 -11.18 -7.87
CA ILE A 107 25.48 -11.58 -8.86
C ILE A 107 25.44 -13.10 -9.07
N ASP A 108 25.36 -13.87 -7.98
CA ASP A 108 25.25 -15.32 -8.05
C ASP A 108 23.96 -15.73 -8.79
N LEU A 109 22.81 -15.13 -8.45
CA LEU A 109 21.54 -15.32 -9.18
C LEU A 109 21.64 -14.95 -10.67
N HIS A 110 22.30 -13.84 -10.98
CA HIS A 110 22.52 -13.42 -12.36
C HIS A 110 23.31 -14.44 -13.17
N ASN A 111 24.35 -15.02 -12.57
CA ASN A 111 25.15 -16.07 -13.18
C ASN A 111 24.34 -17.38 -13.33
N GLU A 112 23.55 -17.75 -12.32
CA GLU A 112 22.66 -18.92 -12.37
C GLU A 112 21.63 -18.82 -13.51
N ARG A 113 21.20 -17.61 -13.85
CA ARG A 113 20.28 -17.33 -14.97
C ARG A 113 20.97 -17.21 -16.34
N GLY A 114 22.27 -17.49 -16.41
CA GLY A 114 23.03 -17.46 -17.66
C GLY A 114 23.52 -16.07 -18.06
N SER A 115 23.67 -15.16 -17.09
CA SER A 115 24.21 -13.81 -17.28
C SER A 115 23.53 -13.03 -18.40
N PRO A 116 22.20 -12.79 -18.31
CA PRO A 116 21.47 -12.02 -19.31
C PRO A 116 22.07 -10.61 -19.53
N ASN A 117 21.85 -9.99 -20.69
CA ASN A 117 22.61 -8.80 -21.08
C ASN A 117 22.48 -7.63 -20.07
N VAL A 118 23.60 -7.24 -19.45
CA VAL A 118 23.76 -6.02 -18.62
C VAL A 118 25.01 -5.22 -19.00
N ILE A 119 25.68 -5.60 -20.09
CA ILE A 119 26.99 -5.07 -20.48
C ILE A 119 26.86 -4.13 -21.68
N ASN A 120 25.95 -4.42 -22.61
CA ASN A 120 25.75 -3.61 -23.81
C ASN A 120 24.34 -3.00 -23.78
N LEU A 121 24.23 -1.72 -23.46
CA LEU A 121 22.95 -1.12 -23.06
C LEU A 121 22.36 -0.27 -24.19
N PRO A 122 21.03 -0.26 -24.37
CA PRO A 122 20.35 0.64 -25.29
C PRO A 122 20.36 2.07 -24.74
N ILE A 123 20.85 3.02 -25.55
CA ILE A 123 21.06 4.42 -25.20
C ILE A 123 20.41 5.34 -26.22
N VAL A 124 19.66 6.33 -25.73
CA VAL A 124 19.28 7.52 -26.49
C VAL A 124 20.35 8.59 -26.26
N ILE A 125 20.98 9.06 -27.34
CA ILE A 125 22.11 9.99 -27.28
C ILE A 125 21.65 11.39 -27.71
N PHE A 126 21.73 12.36 -26.80
CA PHE A 126 21.71 13.78 -27.15
C PHE A 126 23.11 14.25 -27.51
N LYS A 127 23.21 15.01 -28.60
CA LYS A 127 24.48 15.60 -29.05
C LYS A 127 24.93 16.70 -28.09
N GLU A 128 26.19 17.07 -28.21
CA GLU A 128 26.81 18.11 -27.39
C GLU A 128 26.21 19.49 -27.65
N ASP A 129 25.81 19.76 -28.89
CA ASP A 129 25.17 20.98 -29.36
C ASP A 129 23.63 20.93 -29.32
N GLU A 130 23.03 19.90 -28.71
CA GLU A 130 21.59 19.78 -28.63
C GLU A 130 20.96 20.92 -27.79
N ASP A 131 19.82 21.44 -28.23
CA ASP A 131 19.05 22.43 -27.49
C ASP A 131 18.70 21.93 -26.08
N PRO A 132 19.16 22.61 -25.00
CA PRO A 132 18.84 22.25 -23.62
C PRO A 132 17.34 22.13 -23.35
N LYS A 133 16.50 22.90 -24.04
CA LYS A 133 15.03 22.82 -23.89
C LYS A 133 14.48 21.47 -24.29
N LYS A 134 15.03 20.83 -25.33
CA LYS A 134 14.62 19.48 -25.74
C LYS A 134 14.99 18.45 -24.70
N ILE A 135 16.20 18.55 -24.13
CA ILE A 135 16.66 17.66 -23.06
C ILE A 135 15.75 17.81 -21.84
N SER A 136 15.48 19.05 -21.39
CA SER A 136 14.58 19.31 -20.27
C SER A 136 13.15 18.85 -20.52
N ALA A 137 12.62 19.06 -21.73
CA ALA A 137 11.28 18.57 -22.09
C ALA A 137 11.20 17.04 -22.05
N TYR A 138 12.22 16.36 -22.57
CA TYR A 138 12.31 14.91 -22.54
C TYR A 138 12.35 14.36 -21.11
N LEU A 139 13.24 14.92 -20.27
CA LEU A 139 13.36 14.53 -18.86
C LEU A 139 12.08 14.84 -18.08
N GLY A 140 11.46 15.99 -18.35
CA GLY A 140 10.19 16.40 -17.75
C GLY A 140 9.06 15.42 -18.07
N ILE A 141 8.90 15.02 -19.33
CA ILE A 141 7.87 14.04 -19.71
C ILE A 141 8.12 12.70 -19.03
N ARG A 142 9.36 12.18 -19.03
CA ARG A 142 9.68 10.89 -18.40
C ARG A 142 9.48 10.89 -16.88
N HIS A 143 9.82 11.97 -16.19
CA HIS A 143 9.81 12.00 -14.73
C HIS A 143 8.55 12.62 -14.11
N ILE A 144 7.82 13.48 -14.84
CA ILE A 144 6.64 14.18 -14.31
C ILE A 144 5.34 13.56 -14.82
N VAL A 145 5.28 13.20 -16.11
CA VAL A 145 4.03 12.70 -16.71
C VAL A 145 3.87 11.20 -16.49
N SER A 146 4.98 10.44 -16.59
CA SER A 146 5.14 8.99 -16.40
C SER A 146 4.06 8.08 -17.04
N THR A 147 4.35 6.79 -17.15
CA THR A 147 3.31 5.81 -17.49
C THR A 147 2.41 5.59 -16.28
N LYS A 148 1.09 5.53 -16.50
CA LYS A 148 0.17 5.16 -15.42
C LYS A 148 0.38 3.70 -15.06
N ASP A 149 0.75 3.46 -13.80
CA ASP A 149 0.84 2.12 -13.25
C ASP A 149 -0.50 1.39 -13.34
N TRP A 150 -0.44 0.07 -13.50
CA TRP A 150 -1.60 -0.77 -13.30
C TRP A 150 -2.12 -0.65 -11.87
N ASP A 151 -3.44 -0.54 -11.73
CA ASP A 151 -4.09 -0.64 -10.44
C ASP A 151 -4.01 -2.07 -9.88
N SER A 152 -4.28 -2.21 -8.58
CA SER A 152 -4.13 -3.47 -7.86
C SER A 152 -4.90 -4.63 -8.47
N PHE A 153 -6.07 -4.41 -9.06
CA PHE A 153 -6.86 -5.49 -9.66
C PHE A 153 -6.24 -5.98 -10.97
N ALA A 154 -5.80 -5.06 -11.84
CA ALA A 154 -5.08 -5.40 -13.06
C ALA A 154 -3.78 -6.17 -12.76
N LYS A 155 -3.02 -5.73 -11.75
CA LYS A 155 -1.84 -6.45 -11.26
C LYS A 155 -2.18 -7.86 -10.79
N ALA A 156 -3.20 -8.02 -9.95
CA ALA A 156 -3.60 -9.31 -9.41
C ALA A 156 -4.06 -10.29 -10.51
N ARG A 157 -4.82 -9.79 -11.49
CA ARG A 157 -5.25 -10.56 -12.65
C ARG A 157 -4.06 -11.04 -13.48
N TRP A 158 -3.13 -10.15 -13.80
CA TRP A 158 -1.94 -10.52 -14.56
C TRP A 158 -1.05 -11.53 -13.82
N ILE A 159 -0.88 -11.37 -12.50
CA ILE A 159 -0.17 -12.35 -11.66
C ILE A 159 -0.84 -13.72 -11.78
N ASN A 160 -2.17 -13.78 -11.60
CA ASN A 160 -2.91 -15.03 -11.69
C ASN A 160 -2.81 -15.68 -13.08
N GLU A 161 -2.97 -14.89 -14.15
CA GLU A 161 -2.83 -15.38 -15.54
C GLU A 161 -1.41 -15.88 -15.83
N THR A 162 -0.39 -15.21 -15.30
CA THR A 162 1.02 -15.61 -15.46
C THR A 162 1.30 -16.94 -14.77
N ILE A 163 0.84 -17.13 -13.53
CA ILE A 163 1.04 -18.40 -12.82
C ILE A 163 0.28 -19.55 -13.49
N THR A 164 -0.98 -19.31 -13.85
CA THR A 164 -1.86 -20.37 -14.40
C THR A 164 -1.47 -20.79 -15.81
N ASN A 165 -1.14 -19.82 -16.69
CA ASN A 165 -0.87 -20.11 -18.10
C ASN A 165 0.61 -20.39 -18.39
N GLN A 166 1.52 -19.66 -17.73
CA GLN A 166 2.97 -19.74 -18.01
C GLN A 166 3.72 -20.62 -16.99
N LYS A 167 3.04 -21.12 -15.96
CA LYS A 167 3.60 -22.01 -14.91
C LYS A 167 4.80 -21.41 -14.18
N ILE A 168 4.87 -20.08 -14.09
CA ILE A 168 5.90 -19.36 -13.32
C ILE A 168 5.49 -19.38 -11.83
N SER A 169 6.46 -19.63 -10.94
CA SER A 169 6.20 -19.66 -9.49
C SER A 169 5.95 -18.25 -8.93
N ILE A 170 5.26 -18.14 -7.80
CA ILE A 170 5.07 -16.86 -7.10
C ILE A 170 6.44 -16.23 -6.78
N LYS A 171 7.39 -17.04 -6.30
CA LYS A 171 8.77 -16.61 -6.03
C LYS A 171 9.47 -16.02 -7.25
N ASP A 172 9.38 -16.69 -8.40
CA ASP A 172 9.99 -16.19 -9.64
C ASP A 172 9.34 -14.88 -10.10
N ILE A 173 8.01 -14.72 -9.96
CA ILE A 173 7.33 -13.46 -10.28
C ILE A 173 7.84 -12.34 -9.37
N SER A 174 7.91 -12.57 -8.05
CA SER A 174 8.43 -11.58 -7.09
C SER A 174 9.85 -11.13 -7.45
N ILE A 175 10.72 -12.07 -7.81
CA ILE A 175 12.09 -11.77 -8.24
C ILE A 175 12.10 -10.98 -9.55
N MET A 176 11.37 -11.48 -10.56
CA MET A 176 11.26 -10.90 -11.90
C MET A 176 10.74 -9.46 -11.87
N THR A 177 9.76 -9.15 -11.02
CA THR A 177 9.18 -7.81 -10.88
C THR A 177 9.86 -6.95 -9.82
N GLY A 178 10.81 -7.51 -9.07
CA GLY A 178 11.46 -6.82 -7.95
C GLY A 178 10.54 -6.51 -6.76
N ASP A 179 9.42 -7.24 -6.59
CA ASP A 179 8.52 -7.05 -5.45
C ASP A 179 9.05 -7.78 -4.20
N LYS A 180 9.53 -6.99 -3.23
CA LYS A 180 10.01 -7.49 -1.93
C LYS A 180 8.97 -7.35 -0.81
N SER A 181 7.80 -6.79 -1.09
CA SER A 181 6.84 -6.33 -0.08
C SER A 181 5.80 -7.37 0.34
N GLY A 182 5.79 -8.54 -0.32
CA GLY A 182 4.73 -9.54 -0.14
C GLY A 182 3.39 -9.14 -0.76
N THR A 183 3.34 -8.01 -1.48
CA THR A 183 2.11 -7.49 -2.10
C THR A 183 1.52 -8.48 -3.10
N ILE A 184 2.35 -9.16 -3.89
CA ILE A 184 1.90 -10.23 -4.81
C ILE A 184 1.00 -11.26 -4.10
N LYS A 185 1.35 -11.70 -2.89
CA LYS A 185 0.56 -12.70 -2.14
C LYS A 185 -0.81 -12.14 -1.77
N SER A 186 -0.86 -10.95 -1.18
CA SER A 186 -2.12 -10.32 -0.79
C SER A 186 -3.03 -10.06 -2.00
N LEU A 187 -2.45 -9.56 -3.10
CA LEU A 187 -3.17 -9.35 -4.37
C LEU A 187 -3.77 -10.65 -4.89
N LEU A 188 -2.97 -11.72 -4.96
CA LEU A 188 -3.41 -13.01 -5.48
C LEU A 188 -4.48 -13.66 -4.58
N SER A 189 -4.30 -13.61 -3.26
CA SER A 189 -5.30 -14.07 -2.28
C SER A 189 -6.64 -13.34 -2.46
N GLY A 190 -6.60 -12.01 -2.56
CA GLY A 190 -7.78 -11.19 -2.80
C GLY A 190 -8.49 -11.53 -4.11
N TYR A 191 -7.72 -11.75 -5.17
CA TYR A 191 -8.23 -12.05 -6.50
C TYR A 191 -8.89 -13.43 -6.58
N ASN A 192 -8.21 -14.46 -6.07
CA ASN A 192 -8.74 -15.83 -6.07
C ASN A 192 -9.96 -15.97 -5.18
N PHE A 193 -9.97 -15.30 -4.02
CA PHE A 193 -11.13 -15.26 -3.13
C PHE A 193 -12.37 -14.71 -3.83
N MET A 194 -12.25 -13.56 -4.52
CA MET A 194 -13.38 -12.96 -5.23
C MET A 194 -13.81 -13.81 -6.41
N ASN A 195 -12.87 -14.36 -7.19
CA ASN A 195 -13.18 -15.23 -8.32
C ASN A 195 -13.91 -16.50 -7.88
N GLN A 196 -13.51 -17.13 -6.77
CA GLN A 196 -14.22 -18.29 -6.25
C GLN A 196 -15.68 -17.95 -5.94
N LEU A 197 -15.93 -16.85 -5.20
CA LEU A 197 -17.30 -16.44 -4.87
C LEU A 197 -18.16 -16.15 -6.11
N GLU A 198 -17.57 -15.60 -7.17
CA GLU A 198 -18.28 -15.38 -8.44
C GLU A 198 -18.55 -16.68 -9.19
N ASN A 199 -17.54 -17.56 -9.29
CA ASN A 199 -17.67 -18.86 -9.96
C ASN A 199 -18.71 -19.75 -9.27
N ASP A 200 -18.74 -19.72 -7.94
CA ASP A 200 -19.72 -20.43 -7.09
C ASP A 200 -21.09 -19.73 -7.07
N ARG A 201 -21.25 -18.61 -7.80
CA ARG A 201 -22.47 -17.78 -7.89
C ARG A 201 -22.96 -17.27 -6.53
N LYS A 202 -22.04 -17.12 -5.58
CA LYS A 202 -22.28 -16.58 -4.22
C LYS A 202 -22.14 -15.06 -4.17
N PHE A 203 -21.46 -14.47 -5.15
CA PHE A 203 -21.29 -13.02 -5.29
C PHE A 203 -21.67 -12.56 -6.69
N ASN A 204 -22.41 -11.45 -6.76
CA ASN A 204 -22.70 -10.74 -8.00
C ASN A 204 -22.07 -9.34 -7.91
N ARG A 205 -21.03 -9.12 -8.70
CA ARG A 205 -20.29 -7.85 -8.75
C ARG A 205 -21.14 -6.64 -9.13
N ASP A 206 -22.22 -6.82 -9.90
CA ASP A 206 -23.08 -5.71 -10.33
C ASP A 206 -23.99 -5.23 -9.20
N ALA A 207 -24.26 -6.11 -8.24
CA ALA A 207 -25.13 -5.86 -7.09
C ALA A 207 -24.43 -5.12 -5.94
N THR A 208 -23.16 -4.76 -6.07
CA THR A 208 -22.45 -4.00 -5.04
C THR A 208 -23.00 -2.58 -4.92
N VAL A 209 -23.17 -2.08 -3.71
CA VAL A 209 -23.56 -0.67 -3.48
C VAL A 209 -22.33 0.23 -3.63
N ARG A 210 -21.22 -0.16 -3.02
CA ARG A 210 -19.94 0.56 -3.08
C ARG A 210 -19.19 0.22 -4.36
N LYS A 211 -19.00 1.22 -5.22
CA LYS A 211 -18.28 1.06 -6.50
C LYS A 211 -16.76 1.20 -6.34
N GLY A 212 -16.06 0.46 -7.18
CA GLY A 212 -14.61 0.50 -7.35
C GLY A 212 -14.18 1.56 -8.36
N ARG A 213 -12.95 1.45 -8.84
CA ARG A 213 -12.32 2.36 -9.82
C ARG A 213 -11.29 1.59 -10.65
N GLY A 214 -10.85 2.19 -11.76
CA GLY A 214 -9.82 1.60 -12.61
C GLY A 214 -10.32 0.33 -13.30
N SER A 215 -9.50 -0.71 -13.33
CA SER A 215 -9.81 -1.99 -13.98
C SER A 215 -10.90 -2.82 -13.28
N ASN A 216 -11.29 -2.47 -12.05
CA ASN A 216 -12.45 -3.03 -11.36
C ASN A 216 -13.37 -1.94 -10.81
N VAL A 217 -14.40 -1.59 -11.58
CA VAL A 217 -15.40 -0.58 -11.22
C VAL A 217 -16.47 -1.11 -10.28
N SER A 218 -16.58 -2.44 -10.14
CA SER A 218 -17.66 -3.08 -9.39
C SER A 218 -17.50 -2.88 -7.89
N TYR A 219 -16.28 -3.00 -7.35
CA TYR A 219 -16.03 -2.82 -5.92
C TYR A 219 -14.59 -2.38 -5.64
N PRO A 220 -14.31 -1.74 -4.49
CA PRO A 220 -12.94 -1.42 -4.08
C PRO A 220 -12.11 -2.68 -3.80
N PHE A 221 -11.43 -3.21 -4.81
CA PHE A 221 -10.60 -4.41 -4.67
C PHE A 221 -9.54 -4.29 -3.56
N SER A 222 -9.04 -3.07 -3.31
CA SER A 222 -8.09 -2.83 -2.24
C SER A 222 -8.59 -3.16 -0.85
N TRP A 223 -9.90 -3.11 -0.60
CA TRP A 223 -10.45 -3.45 0.70
C TRP A 223 -10.34 -4.95 0.97
N VAL A 224 -10.46 -5.78 -0.07
CA VAL A 224 -10.36 -7.23 0.03
C VAL A 224 -8.95 -7.65 0.47
N TYR A 225 -7.93 -7.29 -0.32
CA TYR A 225 -6.56 -7.72 0.01
C TYR A 225 -6.01 -7.01 1.25
N THR A 226 -6.49 -5.81 1.58
CA THR A 226 -6.12 -5.13 2.84
C THR A 226 -6.71 -5.86 4.05
N LEU A 227 -7.98 -6.28 3.99
CA LEU A 227 -8.60 -7.07 5.05
C LEU A 227 -7.82 -8.37 5.32
N PHE A 228 -7.30 -9.00 4.26
CA PHE A 228 -6.55 -10.24 4.39
C PHE A 228 -5.15 -10.08 4.99
N ASN A 229 -4.64 -8.86 5.16
CA ASN A 229 -3.42 -8.64 5.93
C ASN A 229 -3.65 -8.85 7.44
N TYR A 230 -4.90 -8.83 7.92
CA TYR A 230 -5.24 -9.02 9.34
C TYR A 230 -5.49 -10.51 9.68
N PRO A 231 -4.75 -11.09 10.65
CA PRO A 231 -4.92 -12.49 11.05
C PRO A 231 -6.34 -12.85 11.47
N ASN A 232 -7.03 -11.99 12.23
CA ASN A 232 -8.39 -12.25 12.70
C ASN A 232 -9.38 -12.47 11.55
N ALA A 233 -9.29 -11.68 10.48
CA ALA A 233 -10.13 -11.83 9.30
C ALA A 233 -9.83 -13.15 8.57
N ARG A 234 -8.56 -13.52 8.44
CA ARG A 234 -8.16 -14.78 7.80
C ARG A 234 -8.64 -15.99 8.59
N ASN A 235 -8.43 -15.98 9.91
CA ASN A 235 -8.87 -17.06 10.80
C ASN A 235 -10.39 -17.22 10.77
N PHE A 236 -11.13 -16.10 10.76
CA PHE A 236 -12.59 -16.12 10.62
C PHE A 236 -13.04 -16.80 9.32
N LEU A 237 -12.38 -16.49 8.21
CA LEU A 237 -12.69 -17.01 6.88
C LEU A 237 -12.07 -18.39 6.58
N GLY A 238 -11.23 -18.92 7.47
CA GLY A 238 -10.50 -20.18 7.24
C GLY A 238 -9.47 -20.09 6.12
N LEU A 239 -8.87 -18.91 5.90
CA LEU A 239 -7.89 -18.69 4.84
C LEU A 239 -6.48 -19.00 5.32
N GLU A 240 -5.78 -19.87 4.59
CA GLU A 240 -4.35 -20.10 4.73
C GLU A 240 -3.57 -19.13 3.83
N PHE A 241 -2.49 -18.55 4.35
CA PHE A 241 -1.66 -17.64 3.56
C PHE A 241 -0.61 -18.43 2.77
N PHE A 242 -0.40 -18.04 1.51
CA PHE A 242 0.63 -18.63 0.67
C PHE A 242 2.03 -18.44 1.26
N THR A 243 2.80 -19.52 1.32
CA THR A 243 4.27 -19.46 1.35
C THR A 243 4.80 -19.15 -0.07
N ASP A 244 6.06 -18.73 -0.18
CA ASP A 244 6.67 -18.46 -1.51
C ASP A 244 6.82 -19.71 -2.38
N GLU A 245 6.70 -20.89 -1.76
CA GLU A 245 6.82 -22.20 -2.42
C GLU A 245 5.45 -22.80 -2.77
N ASP A 246 4.36 -22.19 -2.30
CA ASP A 246 3.01 -22.71 -2.51
C ASP A 246 2.52 -22.46 -3.94
N LYS A 247 1.77 -23.44 -4.45
CA LYS A 247 0.93 -23.21 -5.62
C LYS A 247 -0.26 -22.36 -5.20
N PRO A 248 -0.67 -21.37 -6.00
CA PRO A 248 -1.85 -20.59 -5.68
C PRO A 248 -3.08 -21.50 -5.64
N ASN A 249 -3.80 -21.42 -4.54
CA ASN A 249 -5.11 -22.04 -4.39
C ASN A 249 -6.14 -21.14 -5.09
N LEU A 250 -6.72 -21.66 -6.17
CA LEU A 250 -7.74 -20.95 -6.95
C LEU A 250 -9.10 -20.91 -6.24
N ASN A 251 -9.31 -21.82 -5.27
CA ASN A 251 -10.51 -21.89 -4.44
C ASN A 251 -10.11 -21.81 -2.95
N PRO A 252 -9.67 -20.63 -2.47
CA PRO A 252 -9.09 -20.49 -1.14
C PRO A 252 -10.10 -20.58 0.02
N ILE A 253 -11.41 -20.44 -0.25
CA ILE A 253 -12.47 -20.43 0.77
C ILE A 253 -12.95 -21.87 1.00
N PRO A 254 -12.83 -22.41 2.23
CA PRO A 254 -13.42 -23.68 2.60
C PRO A 254 -14.95 -23.66 2.45
N GLU A 255 -15.56 -24.80 2.10
CA GLU A 255 -17.01 -24.89 1.85
C GLU A 255 -17.85 -24.43 3.06
N ASN A 256 -17.44 -24.81 4.28
CA ASN A 256 -18.10 -24.40 5.52
C ASN A 256 -17.90 -22.91 5.88
N LYS A 257 -17.12 -22.16 5.09
CA LYS A 257 -16.83 -20.74 5.27
C LYS A 257 -17.39 -19.86 4.15
N LEU A 258 -18.09 -20.43 3.17
CA LEU A 258 -18.69 -19.67 2.07
C LEU A 258 -19.70 -18.63 2.56
N ASP A 259 -20.57 -18.96 3.51
CA ASP A 259 -21.56 -18.00 4.02
C ASP A 259 -20.90 -16.88 4.85
N ASP A 260 -19.83 -17.20 5.59
CA ASP A 260 -18.99 -16.22 6.29
C ASP A 260 -18.30 -15.27 5.31
N ALA A 261 -17.81 -15.80 4.18
CA ALA A 261 -17.20 -15.03 3.10
C ALA A 261 -18.19 -14.08 2.42
N VAL A 262 -19.41 -14.55 2.12
CA VAL A 262 -20.48 -13.70 1.58
C VAL A 262 -20.83 -12.57 2.55
N PHE A 263 -20.97 -12.89 3.84
CA PHE A 263 -21.21 -11.87 4.87
C PHE A 263 -20.11 -10.80 4.89
N VAL A 264 -18.84 -11.20 4.84
CA VAL A 264 -17.71 -10.27 4.81
C VAL A 264 -17.76 -9.35 3.59
N ILE A 265 -18.02 -9.89 2.40
CA ILE A 265 -18.08 -9.07 1.18
C ILE A 265 -19.29 -8.13 1.17
N ASP A 266 -20.46 -8.61 1.62
CA ASP A 266 -21.64 -7.74 1.80
C ASP A 266 -21.37 -6.65 2.85
N ALA A 267 -20.63 -6.93 3.92
CA ALA A 267 -20.22 -5.94 4.91
C ALA A 267 -19.26 -4.89 4.32
N LEU A 268 -18.33 -5.28 3.45
CA LEU A 268 -17.41 -4.36 2.79
C LEU A 268 -18.11 -3.48 1.74
N PHE A 269 -18.99 -4.05 0.92
CA PHE A 269 -19.47 -3.41 -0.31
C PHE A 269 -20.97 -3.12 -0.35
N GLY A 270 -21.75 -3.70 0.54
CA GLY A 270 -23.21 -3.70 0.45
C GLY A 270 -23.70 -4.57 -0.71
N ASN A 271 -25.00 -4.84 -0.71
CA ASN A 271 -25.68 -5.68 -1.68
C ASN A 271 -27.05 -5.10 -2.01
N SER A 272 -27.17 -4.47 -3.18
CA SER A 272 -28.39 -3.82 -3.66
C SER A 272 -29.53 -4.81 -3.89
N ASN A 273 -29.24 -6.05 -4.28
CA ASN A 273 -30.26 -7.10 -4.43
C ASN A 273 -30.91 -7.48 -3.09
N LYS A 274 -30.21 -7.26 -1.97
CA LYS A 274 -30.70 -7.48 -0.61
C LYS A 274 -31.19 -6.19 0.07
N GLY A 275 -31.11 -5.04 -0.61
CA GLY A 275 -31.38 -3.73 0.00
C GLY A 275 -30.44 -3.40 1.16
N GLN A 276 -29.21 -3.94 1.13
CA GLN A 276 -28.25 -3.85 2.23
C GLN A 276 -27.11 -2.89 1.88
N ASP A 277 -26.90 -1.87 2.69
CA ASP A 277 -25.74 -0.97 2.56
C ASP A 277 -24.45 -1.63 3.09
N SER A 278 -23.29 -1.08 2.70
CA SER A 278 -22.01 -1.52 3.26
C SER A 278 -21.95 -1.18 4.75
N LEU A 279 -21.54 -2.15 5.56
CA LEU A 279 -21.33 -1.97 7.00
C LEU A 279 -20.21 -0.97 7.27
N LEU A 280 -19.13 -1.02 6.47
CA LEU A 280 -18.01 -0.08 6.56
C LEU A 280 -18.29 1.18 5.74
N LYS A 281 -17.99 2.34 6.32
CA LYS A 281 -18.10 3.66 5.68
C LYS A 281 -16.88 3.98 4.82
N ASP A 282 -15.68 3.69 5.30
CA ASP A 282 -14.43 3.88 4.58
C ASP A 282 -13.34 2.87 4.98
N SER A 283 -12.22 2.87 4.24
CA SER A 283 -11.15 1.86 4.40
C SER A 283 -10.45 1.91 5.77
N ARG A 284 -10.55 3.01 6.52
CA ARG A 284 -9.94 3.15 7.85
C ARG A 284 -10.66 2.32 8.90
N GLU A 285 -11.86 1.81 8.60
CA GLU A 285 -12.61 0.90 9.48
C GLU A 285 -12.24 -0.57 9.28
N ILE A 286 -11.49 -0.92 8.22
CA ILE A 286 -11.03 -2.30 7.96
C ILE A 286 -10.30 -2.92 9.17
N PRO A 287 -9.36 -2.23 9.86
CA PRO A 287 -8.69 -2.79 11.03
C PRO A 287 -9.69 -3.16 12.14
N LYS A 288 -10.64 -2.25 12.45
CA LYS A 288 -11.66 -2.47 13.48
C LYS A 288 -12.63 -3.58 13.09
N PHE A 289 -12.99 -3.67 11.81
CA PHE A 289 -13.80 -4.75 11.29
C PHE A 289 -13.09 -6.09 11.41
N ALA A 290 -11.81 -6.15 11.00
CA ALA A 290 -11.00 -7.35 11.12
C ALA A 290 -10.87 -7.82 12.57
N GLU A 291 -10.67 -6.89 13.51
CA GLU A 291 -10.68 -7.19 14.94
C GLU A 291 -12.01 -7.80 15.38
N ALA A 292 -13.13 -7.21 14.97
CA ALA A 292 -14.47 -7.69 15.29
C ALA A 292 -14.75 -9.11 14.76
N LEU A 293 -14.22 -9.47 13.59
CA LEU A 293 -14.30 -10.84 13.04
C LEU A 293 -13.60 -11.88 13.93
N GLY A 294 -12.65 -11.46 14.77
CA GLY A 294 -11.97 -12.33 15.74
C GLY A 294 -12.77 -12.63 17.01
N ASN A 295 -13.95 -12.00 17.19
CA ASN A 295 -14.79 -12.20 18.38
C ASN A 295 -16.18 -12.75 17.96
N PRO A 296 -16.54 -13.99 18.36
CA PRO A 296 -17.81 -14.61 17.97
C PRO A 296 -19.07 -13.82 18.37
N GLU A 297 -19.04 -13.14 19.53
CA GLU A 297 -20.16 -12.30 20.00
C GLU A 297 -20.30 -11.05 19.12
N LYS A 298 -19.19 -10.38 18.79
CA LYS A 298 -19.19 -9.25 17.86
C LYS A 298 -19.74 -9.68 16.49
N VAL A 299 -19.30 -10.82 15.97
CA VAL A 299 -19.80 -11.37 14.70
C VAL A 299 -21.30 -11.63 14.74
N TYR A 300 -21.83 -12.19 15.84
CA TYR A 300 -23.26 -12.43 16.00
C TYR A 300 -24.08 -11.14 15.82
N PHE A 301 -23.69 -10.05 16.48
CA PHE A 301 -24.39 -8.77 16.36
C PHE A 301 -24.21 -8.10 14.99
N LEU A 302 -23.01 -8.18 14.39
CA LEU A 302 -22.79 -7.65 13.04
C LEU A 302 -23.68 -8.36 12.01
N LYS A 303 -23.83 -9.70 12.11
CA LYS A 303 -24.74 -10.48 11.26
C LYS A 303 -26.22 -10.16 11.48
N LYS A 304 -26.59 -9.56 12.61
CA LYS A 304 -27.94 -9.03 12.89
C LYS A 304 -28.16 -7.61 12.35
N GLY A 305 -27.18 -7.04 11.65
CA GLY A 305 -27.28 -5.71 11.05
C GLY A 305 -26.87 -4.57 11.98
N LYS A 306 -26.26 -4.86 13.14
CA LYS A 306 -25.68 -3.82 14.01
C LYS A 306 -24.44 -3.22 13.35
N SER A 307 -24.26 -1.91 13.52
CA SER A 307 -23.06 -1.20 13.07
C SER A 307 -21.82 -1.57 13.90
N LEU A 308 -20.62 -1.38 13.36
CA LEU A 308 -19.37 -1.59 14.09
C LEU A 308 -19.31 -0.79 15.40
N LEU A 309 -19.86 0.43 15.41
CA LEU A 309 -19.92 1.26 16.60
C LEU A 309 -20.84 0.66 17.66
N GLU A 310 -22.06 0.26 17.28
CA GLU A 310 -22.99 -0.41 18.19
C GLU A 310 -22.39 -1.69 18.76
N VAL A 311 -21.77 -2.52 17.92
CA VAL A 311 -21.19 -3.80 18.34
C VAL A 311 -20.04 -3.60 19.32
N ASN A 312 -19.14 -2.64 19.06
CA ASN A 312 -18.08 -2.33 20.01
C ASN A 312 -18.68 -1.84 21.34
N ASN A 313 -19.67 -0.94 21.31
CA ASN A 313 -20.31 -0.46 22.54
C ASN A 313 -21.00 -1.56 23.35
N LEU A 314 -21.60 -2.56 22.69
CA LEU A 314 -22.31 -3.67 23.33
C LEU A 314 -21.38 -4.73 23.92
N THR A 315 -20.17 -4.88 23.38
CA THR A 315 -19.24 -5.97 23.74
C THR A 315 -18.06 -5.51 24.59
N THR A 316 -17.83 -4.19 24.72
CA THR A 316 -16.85 -3.65 25.67
C THR A 316 -17.33 -3.88 27.10
N ASN A 317 -16.42 -4.32 27.97
CA ASN A 317 -16.69 -4.47 29.40
C ASN A 317 -17.26 -3.16 29.98
N ILE A 318 -18.25 -3.25 30.88
CA ILE A 318 -18.90 -2.07 31.45
C ILE A 318 -17.91 -1.09 32.09
N ASN A 319 -16.86 -1.57 32.75
CA ASN A 319 -15.86 -0.72 33.40
C ASN A 319 -15.03 0.04 32.34
N GLU A 320 -14.52 -0.65 31.34
CA GLU A 320 -13.76 -0.05 30.23
C GLU A 320 -14.62 0.94 29.44
N ARG A 321 -15.90 0.60 29.20
CA ARG A 321 -16.83 1.46 28.47
C ARG A 321 -17.15 2.71 29.28
N LEU A 322 -17.38 2.59 30.59
CA LEU A 322 -17.60 3.73 31.47
C LEU A 322 -16.38 4.66 31.49
N GLU A 323 -15.17 4.13 31.64
CA GLU A 323 -13.95 4.94 31.56
C GLU A 323 -13.83 5.67 30.22
N THR A 324 -14.05 4.95 29.11
CA THR A 324 -14.02 5.53 27.76
C THR A 324 -15.04 6.67 27.62
N ILE A 325 -16.28 6.47 28.07
CA ILE A 325 -17.33 7.50 28.04
C ILE A 325 -16.91 8.74 28.81
N PHE A 326 -16.33 8.58 30.01
CA PHE A 326 -15.86 9.72 30.80
C PHE A 326 -14.73 10.47 30.09
N PHE A 327 -13.76 9.78 29.49
CA PHE A 327 -12.70 10.45 28.71
C PHE A 327 -13.27 11.18 27.49
N GLU A 328 -14.17 10.55 26.70
CA GLU A 328 -14.84 11.18 25.55
C GLU A 328 -15.62 12.44 25.96
N CYS A 329 -16.27 12.41 27.13
CA CYS A 329 -16.99 13.56 27.67
C CYS A 329 -16.04 14.67 28.12
N ILE A 330 -14.95 14.34 28.81
CA ILE A 330 -13.94 15.31 29.26
C ILE A 330 -13.34 16.01 28.03
N GLU A 331 -12.88 15.26 27.03
CA GLU A 331 -12.28 15.82 25.81
C GLU A 331 -13.26 16.76 25.09
N SER A 332 -14.52 16.35 24.93
CA SER A 332 -15.54 17.18 24.27
C SER A 332 -15.85 18.46 25.04
N LEU A 333 -15.89 18.40 26.38
CA LEU A 333 -16.14 19.58 27.22
C LEU A 333 -14.93 20.52 27.26
N GLU A 334 -13.71 19.98 27.23
CA GLU A 334 -12.48 20.76 27.11
C GLU A 334 -12.38 21.46 25.75
N ASP A 335 -12.66 20.77 24.64
CA ASP A 335 -12.73 21.40 23.30
C ASP A 335 -13.78 22.52 23.28
N ALA A 336 -14.95 22.30 23.88
CA ALA A 336 -15.98 23.34 23.99
C ALA A 336 -15.48 24.58 24.76
N ARG A 337 -14.86 24.39 25.93
CA ARG A 337 -14.27 25.49 26.73
C ARG A 337 -13.17 26.22 25.95
N ASP A 338 -12.32 25.49 25.26
CA ASP A 338 -11.19 26.04 24.53
C ASP A 338 -11.65 26.84 23.30
N ARG A 339 -12.69 26.38 22.60
CA ARG A 339 -13.34 27.14 21.50
C ARG A 339 -13.95 28.45 21.98
N ILE A 340 -14.63 28.44 23.13
CA ILE A 340 -15.16 29.67 23.74
C ILE A 340 -14.04 30.67 24.02
N THR A 341 -12.89 30.18 24.47
CA THR A 341 -11.73 31.02 24.77
C THR A 341 -11.05 31.57 23.51
N LYS A 342 -10.94 30.75 22.45
CA LYS A 342 -10.24 31.12 21.20
C LYS A 342 -11.06 32.03 20.29
N GLU A 343 -12.38 31.85 20.24
CA GLU A 343 -13.24 32.53 19.27
C GLU A 343 -14.50 33.18 19.91
N PRO A 344 -14.37 33.96 21.01
CA PRO A 344 -15.53 34.51 21.71
C PRO A 344 -16.40 35.42 20.82
N GLN A 345 -15.79 36.15 19.90
CA GLN A 345 -16.47 37.04 18.94
C GLN A 345 -17.38 36.30 17.95
N ASN A 346 -17.19 35.00 17.75
CA ASN A 346 -17.99 34.19 16.82
C ASN A 346 -19.25 33.59 17.48
N ILE A 347 -19.40 33.75 18.80
CA ILE A 347 -20.52 33.17 19.56
C ILE A 347 -21.68 34.17 19.60
N ILE A 348 -22.78 33.83 18.93
CA ILE A 348 -23.99 34.65 18.89
C ILE A 348 -24.80 34.55 20.19
N GLN A 349 -25.56 35.61 20.52
CA GLN A 349 -26.37 35.65 21.76
C GLN A 349 -27.33 34.46 21.92
N GLN A 350 -27.93 33.98 20.83
CA GLN A 350 -28.82 32.82 20.88
C GLN A 350 -28.09 31.57 21.40
N THR A 351 -26.85 31.34 20.95
CA THR A 351 -26.03 30.21 21.41
C THR A 351 -25.74 30.33 22.91
N ILE A 352 -25.49 31.54 23.41
CA ILE A 352 -25.26 31.80 24.84
C ILE A 352 -26.52 31.47 25.64
N ALA A 353 -27.68 32.02 25.24
CA ALA A 353 -28.96 31.80 25.91
C ALA A 353 -29.34 30.31 25.94
N ASP A 354 -29.12 29.58 24.84
CA ASP A 354 -29.44 28.15 24.75
C ASP A 354 -28.43 27.25 25.48
N SER A 355 -27.28 27.78 25.91
CA SER A 355 -26.22 26.98 26.56
C SER A 355 -26.50 26.72 28.04
N ASP A 356 -27.14 27.66 28.74
CA ASP A 356 -27.43 27.52 30.18
C ASP A 356 -28.29 26.29 30.47
N ASP A 357 -29.37 26.08 29.71
CA ASP A 357 -30.24 24.91 29.87
C ASP A 357 -29.51 23.59 29.60
N LYS A 358 -28.59 23.58 28.60
CA LYS A 358 -27.77 22.41 28.27
C LYS A 358 -26.78 22.10 29.39
N ILE A 359 -26.12 23.12 29.95
CA ILE A 359 -25.19 22.97 31.09
C ILE A 359 -25.93 22.44 32.32
N ILE A 360 -27.12 22.98 32.61
CA ILE A 360 -27.98 22.49 33.71
C ILE A 360 -28.33 21.02 33.50
N HIS A 361 -28.69 20.62 32.27
CA HIS A 361 -29.00 19.23 31.95
C HIS A 361 -27.79 18.30 32.14
N ILE A 362 -26.61 18.69 31.63
CA ILE A 362 -25.35 17.95 31.82
C ILE A 362 -25.04 17.76 33.31
N ASN A 363 -25.15 18.82 34.11
CA ASN A 363 -24.91 18.75 35.56
C ASN A 363 -25.89 17.81 36.27
N LYS A 364 -27.17 17.78 35.85
CA LYS A 364 -28.15 16.82 36.39
C LYS A 364 -27.78 15.37 36.06
N LEU A 365 -27.34 15.10 34.83
CA LEU A 365 -26.88 13.77 34.42
C LEU A 365 -25.65 13.34 35.24
N LEU A 366 -24.65 14.20 35.38
CA LEU A 366 -23.45 13.92 36.19
C LEU A 366 -23.79 13.62 37.65
N LYS A 367 -24.75 14.36 38.23
CA LYS A 367 -25.23 14.11 39.59
C LYS A 367 -25.93 12.75 39.71
N SER A 368 -26.79 12.41 38.75
CA SER A 368 -27.48 11.12 38.70
C SER A 368 -26.50 9.95 38.60
N ILE A 369 -25.48 10.06 37.74
CA ILE A 369 -24.45 9.04 37.56
C ILE A 369 -23.67 8.84 38.87
N ARG A 370 -23.25 9.94 39.51
CA ARG A 370 -22.54 9.88 40.80
C ARG A 370 -23.38 9.22 41.89
N GLN A 371 -24.69 9.50 41.92
CA GLN A 371 -25.60 8.87 42.86
C GLN A 371 -25.68 7.35 42.63
N GLN A 372 -25.89 6.91 41.39
CA GLN A 372 -25.96 5.47 41.06
C GLN A 372 -24.67 4.72 41.42
N LEU A 373 -23.49 5.31 41.14
CA LEU A 373 -22.20 4.72 41.53
C LEU A 373 -22.05 4.63 43.06
N SER A 374 -22.55 5.62 43.80
CA SER A 374 -22.51 5.62 45.27
C SER A 374 -23.43 4.56 45.86
N GLU A 375 -24.61 4.35 45.27
CA GLU A 375 -25.57 3.30 45.66
C GLU A 375 -25.00 1.89 45.43
N ILE A 376 -24.29 1.67 44.33
CA ILE A 376 -23.58 0.40 44.07
C ILE A 376 -22.49 0.17 45.14
N GLN A 377 -21.75 1.23 45.50
CA GLN A 377 -20.71 1.15 46.52
C GLN A 377 -21.28 0.85 47.92
N SER A 378 -22.42 1.43 48.29
CA SER A 378 -23.06 1.16 49.59
C SER A 378 -23.59 -0.27 49.66
N ASN A 379 -24.27 -0.76 48.63
CA ASN A 379 -24.81 -2.12 48.61
C ASN A 379 -23.71 -3.19 48.65
N SER A 380 -22.54 -2.92 48.07
CA SER A 380 -21.39 -3.83 48.13
C SER A 380 -20.77 -3.99 49.52
N LYS A 381 -20.99 -3.04 50.44
CA LYS A 381 -20.52 -3.12 51.82
C LYS A 381 -21.43 -3.95 52.71
N ASP A 382 -22.73 -3.92 52.45
CA ASP A 382 -23.72 -4.72 53.18
C ASP A 382 -23.61 -6.22 52.86
N ASP A 383 -23.17 -6.59 51.65
CA ASP A 383 -22.94 -7.99 51.22
C ASP A 383 -21.63 -8.61 51.79
N LEU A 384 -20.74 -7.81 52.40
CA LEU A 384 -19.50 -8.28 53.04
C LEU A 384 -19.66 -8.51 54.56
N GLU A 385 -20.82 -8.16 55.14
CA GLU A 385 -21.14 -8.33 56.57
C GLU A 385 -22.09 -9.51 56.87
N LEU A 386 -22.37 -10.37 55.86
CA LEU A 386 -23.06 -11.66 55.98
C LEU A 386 -22.09 -12.82 55.69
#